data_AF-A0A919FBI9-F1
#
_entry.id   AF-A0A919FBI9-F1
#
_cell.length_a   1.000
_cell.length_b   1.000
_cell.length_c   1.000
_cell.angle_alpha   90.00
_cell.angle_beta   90.00
_cell.angle_gamma   90.00
#
_symmetry.space_group_name_H-M   'P 1'
#
loop_
_entity.id
_entity.type
_entity.pdbx_description
1 polymer ?
#
loop_
_entity_poly.entity_id
_entity_poly.type
_entity_poly.pdbx_seq_one_letter_code
_entity_poly.pdbx_strand_id
1 'polypeptide(L)'
;MHDSVRNGFNAFSEPLESREHVMYLDVKSLVSTGVGNLLDADDPENFGSNPVPLPDIFTLDWQDRDTGVPADPAAIEEEYRKIKFSGTANAPIGQKRALARLVVSDGSVDALVTRKLDDFEASLRGRPPFAGYDGWPAPGQLGLLSMAWAMGPMFRFPHFEAAAAGGDWLTMARECRMTEAGNPGVIPRNVRDGLLFTLAGWVTDRGGDITDLVYDPARPLNANLRSGALPVPLNLLIGVQTALETLGMDPHGLDGVAGPGTRGALTTFQGANGLTLTPAAGGIDDVPEETIAALAAQLDARGVARFP
;
A
#
# COMPACT_ATOMS: atom_id res chain seq x y z
N MET A 1 12.34 12.26 -1.91
CA MET A 1 12.23 10.89 -1.38
C MET A 1 13.59 10.25 -1.52
N HIS A 2 13.96 9.31 -0.65
CA HIS A 2 15.21 8.56 -0.75
C HIS A 2 15.22 7.68 -2.00
N ASP A 3 16.39 7.42 -2.55
CA ASP A 3 16.53 6.60 -3.76
C ASP A 3 16.02 5.17 -3.56
N SER A 4 16.14 4.61 -2.36
CA SER A 4 15.59 3.31 -2.00
C SER A 4 14.07 3.25 -2.14
N VAL A 5 13.38 4.34 -1.79
CA VAL A 5 11.92 4.49 -1.94
C VAL A 5 11.56 4.61 -3.40
N ARG A 6 12.26 5.47 -4.15
CA ARG A 6 12.05 5.66 -5.59
C ARG A 6 12.21 4.34 -6.35
N ASN A 7 13.29 3.63 -6.11
CA ASN A 7 13.61 2.37 -6.79
C ASN A 7 12.69 1.21 -6.34
N GLY A 8 12.21 1.25 -5.09
CA GLY A 8 11.34 0.22 -4.53
C GLY A 8 9.85 0.38 -4.83
N PHE A 9 9.41 1.56 -5.28
CA PHE A 9 7.97 1.88 -5.33
C PHE A 9 7.17 0.97 -6.27
N ASN A 10 7.66 0.69 -7.48
CA ASN A 10 6.97 -0.21 -8.42
C ASN A 10 6.77 -1.59 -7.80
N ALA A 11 7.83 -2.19 -7.26
CA ALA A 11 7.77 -3.50 -6.61
C ALA A 11 6.78 -3.50 -5.42
N PHE A 12 6.68 -2.40 -4.69
CA PHE A 12 5.73 -2.25 -3.60
C PHE A 12 4.27 -2.16 -4.08
N SER A 13 4.02 -1.34 -5.11
CA SER A 13 2.68 -0.95 -5.54
C SER A 13 2.04 -1.92 -6.53
N GLU A 14 2.83 -2.59 -7.38
CA GLU A 14 2.30 -3.53 -8.38
C GLU A 14 1.46 -4.68 -7.79
N PRO A 15 1.85 -5.32 -6.66
CA PRO A 15 0.98 -6.32 -6.04
C PRO A 15 -0.34 -5.77 -5.49
N LEU A 16 -0.47 -4.44 -5.35
CA LEU A 16 -1.66 -3.76 -4.85
C LEU A 16 -2.54 -3.23 -5.98
N GLU A 17 -1.93 -2.71 -7.04
CA GLU A 17 -2.63 -2.03 -8.16
C GLU A 17 -2.72 -2.89 -9.44
N SER A 18 -1.93 -3.96 -9.54
CA SER A 18 -1.52 -4.60 -10.81
C SER A 18 -0.69 -3.67 -11.70
N ARG A 19 -0.15 -4.23 -12.80
CA ARG A 19 0.54 -3.48 -13.86
C ARG A 19 -0.18 -3.73 -15.17
N GLU A 20 -0.73 -2.67 -15.77
CA GLU A 20 -1.55 -2.72 -16.97
C GLU A 20 -0.95 -1.88 -18.10
N HIS A 21 -0.48 -2.52 -19.17
CA HIS A 21 0.06 -1.82 -20.35
C HIS A 21 -1.01 -1.23 -21.25
N VAL A 22 -2.28 -1.25 -20.84
CA VAL A 22 -3.42 -0.82 -21.65
C VAL A 22 -4.20 0.25 -20.94
N MET A 23 -4.99 1.02 -21.67
CA MET A 23 -6.07 1.80 -21.07
C MET A 23 -7.17 0.84 -20.58
N TYR A 24 -7.65 1.04 -19.35
CA TYR A 24 -8.78 0.30 -18.80
C TYR A 24 -9.70 1.22 -17.99
N LEU A 25 -10.97 0.84 -17.87
CA LEU A 25 -11.95 1.52 -17.03
C LEU A 25 -11.89 0.93 -15.62
N ASP A 26 -11.55 1.72 -14.61
CA ASP A 26 -11.46 1.27 -13.22
C ASP A 26 -12.86 1.13 -12.56
N VAL A 27 -12.90 0.71 -11.30
CA VAL A 27 -14.17 0.54 -10.54
C VAL A 27 -14.89 1.86 -10.26
N LYS A 28 -14.20 2.98 -10.40
CA LYS A 28 -14.72 4.35 -10.29
C LYS A 28 -15.18 4.90 -11.64
N SER A 29 -15.12 4.11 -12.72
CA SER A 29 -15.44 4.55 -14.09
C SER A 29 -14.51 5.64 -14.62
N LEU A 30 -13.25 5.62 -14.18
CA LEU A 30 -12.17 6.47 -14.69
C LEU A 30 -11.22 5.66 -15.57
N VAL A 31 -10.76 6.25 -16.67
CA VAL A 31 -9.74 5.61 -17.52
C VAL A 31 -8.38 5.65 -16.83
N SER A 32 -7.74 4.49 -16.72
CA SER A 32 -6.44 4.29 -16.06
C SER A 32 -5.49 3.45 -16.92
N THR A 33 -4.19 3.49 -16.59
CA THR A 33 -3.15 2.59 -17.14
C THR A 33 -2.02 2.39 -16.13
N GLY A 34 -1.00 1.61 -16.48
CA GLY A 34 0.20 1.45 -15.67
C GLY A 34 -0.09 0.79 -14.32
N VAL A 35 0.35 1.42 -13.23
CA VAL A 35 0.21 0.92 -11.86
C VAL A 35 -0.89 1.71 -11.15
N GLY A 36 -2.12 1.65 -11.70
CA GLY A 36 -3.26 2.41 -11.19
C GLY A 36 -3.22 3.92 -11.51
N ASN A 37 -2.48 4.32 -12.55
CA ASN A 37 -2.36 5.73 -12.93
C ASN A 37 -3.60 6.21 -13.67
N LEU A 38 -4.33 7.16 -13.07
CA LEU A 38 -5.46 7.84 -13.71
C LEU A 38 -5.00 8.63 -14.95
N LEU A 39 -5.73 8.44 -16.05
CA LEU A 39 -5.61 9.18 -17.32
C LEU A 39 -6.83 10.08 -17.56
N ASP A 40 -7.74 10.12 -16.60
CA ASP A 40 -9.06 10.72 -16.70
C ASP A 40 -9.24 11.68 -15.52
N ALA A 41 -9.69 12.89 -15.79
CA ALA A 41 -9.94 13.86 -14.74
C ALA A 41 -11.17 13.44 -13.93
N ASP A 42 -11.03 13.47 -12.61
CA ASP A 42 -12.18 13.33 -11.72
C ASP A 42 -12.97 14.65 -11.74
N ASP A 43 -14.23 14.59 -12.18
CA ASP A 43 -15.17 15.69 -12.06
C ASP A 43 -16.15 15.35 -10.92
N PRO A 44 -16.07 16.01 -9.75
CA PRO A 44 -16.94 15.72 -8.62
C PRO A 44 -18.43 15.91 -8.92
N GLU A 45 -18.77 16.77 -9.89
CA GLU A 45 -20.15 17.02 -10.32
C GLU A 45 -20.61 16.04 -11.42
N ASN A 46 -19.66 15.40 -12.11
CA ASN A 46 -19.90 14.49 -13.23
C ASN A 46 -19.02 13.23 -13.12
N PHE A 47 -19.00 12.63 -11.92
CA PHE A 47 -18.12 11.51 -11.61
C PHE A 47 -18.33 10.35 -12.59
N GLY A 48 -17.29 10.03 -13.36
CA GLY A 48 -17.36 8.98 -14.37
C GLY A 48 -18.14 9.34 -15.65
N SER A 49 -18.75 10.52 -15.75
CA SER A 49 -19.57 10.93 -16.91
C SER A 49 -18.97 12.04 -17.77
N ASN A 50 -17.97 12.77 -17.30
CA ASN A 50 -17.25 13.78 -18.10
C ASN A 50 -15.98 13.20 -18.75
N PRO A 51 -15.87 13.14 -20.09
CA PRO A 51 -14.71 12.56 -20.77
C PRO A 51 -13.63 13.62 -21.00
N VAL A 52 -12.84 13.95 -19.96
CA VAL A 52 -11.70 14.85 -20.10
C VAL A 52 -10.40 14.07 -19.82
N PRO A 53 -9.67 13.66 -20.88
CA PRO A 53 -8.38 13.01 -20.67
C PRO A 53 -7.39 13.97 -20.00
N LEU A 54 -6.64 13.46 -19.04
CA LEU A 54 -5.53 14.19 -18.43
C LEU A 54 -4.38 14.33 -19.44
N PRO A 55 -3.60 15.43 -19.39
CA PRO A 55 -2.49 15.65 -20.33
C PRO A 55 -1.49 14.50 -20.41
N ASP A 56 -1.27 13.80 -19.29
CA ASP A 56 -0.34 12.68 -19.18
C ASP A 56 -0.58 11.58 -20.22
N ILE A 57 -1.84 11.34 -20.63
CA ILE A 57 -2.16 10.31 -21.63
C ILE A 57 -1.43 10.51 -22.95
N PHE A 58 -1.16 11.76 -23.34
CA PHE A 58 -0.51 12.12 -24.60
C PHE A 58 1.02 12.17 -24.48
N THR A 59 1.57 11.89 -23.30
CA THR A 59 3.02 11.84 -23.06
C THR A 59 3.60 10.43 -23.13
N LEU A 60 2.73 9.42 -23.24
CA LEU A 60 3.09 8.00 -23.24
C LEU A 60 3.33 7.48 -24.67
N ASP A 61 4.17 6.46 -24.78
CA ASP A 61 4.61 5.87 -26.05
C ASP A 61 3.64 4.84 -26.64
N TRP A 62 2.34 5.19 -26.65
CA TRP A 62 1.26 4.33 -27.13
C TRP A 62 1.55 3.77 -28.52
N GLN A 63 1.44 2.45 -28.66
CA GLN A 63 1.63 1.73 -29.91
C GLN A 63 0.51 0.73 -30.11
N ASP A 64 0.12 0.54 -31.37
CA ASP A 64 -0.79 -0.53 -31.75
C ASP A 64 -0.19 -1.91 -31.40
N ARG A 65 -0.89 -2.71 -30.59
CA ARG A 65 -0.33 -3.98 -30.08
C ARG A 65 -0.02 -5.03 -31.15
N ASP A 66 -0.66 -4.97 -32.31
CA ASP A 66 -0.46 -5.97 -33.37
C ASP A 66 0.62 -5.53 -34.37
N THR A 67 0.70 -4.22 -34.64
CA THR A 67 1.58 -3.68 -35.69
C THR A 67 2.82 -2.98 -35.13
N GLY A 68 2.82 -2.60 -33.85
CA GLY A 68 3.88 -1.82 -33.21
C GLY A 68 3.95 -0.37 -33.69
N VAL A 69 2.98 0.08 -34.49
CA VAL A 69 2.96 1.45 -35.02
C VAL A 69 2.62 2.43 -33.89
N PRO A 70 3.42 3.51 -33.69
CA PRO A 70 3.08 4.56 -32.72
C PRO A 70 1.73 5.21 -33.03
N ALA A 71 0.93 5.42 -31.98
CA ALA A 71 -0.35 6.10 -32.08
C ALA A 71 -0.17 7.62 -32.13
N ASP A 72 -0.90 8.28 -33.02
CA ASP A 72 -1.02 9.73 -32.99
C ASP A 72 -2.04 10.19 -31.92
N PRO A 73 -2.10 11.49 -31.59
CA PRO A 73 -3.04 11.99 -30.58
C PRO A 73 -4.51 11.68 -30.87
N ALA A 74 -4.92 11.59 -32.14
CA ALA A 74 -6.30 11.30 -32.50
C ALA A 74 -6.65 9.83 -32.21
N ALA A 75 -5.76 8.90 -32.51
CA ALA A 75 -5.92 7.48 -32.18
C ALA A 75 -5.94 7.25 -30.65
N ILE A 76 -5.09 7.96 -29.90
CA ILE A 76 -5.08 7.93 -28.42
C ILE A 76 -6.43 8.40 -27.87
N GLU A 77 -6.96 9.52 -28.38
CA GLU A 77 -8.23 10.07 -27.93
C GLU A 77 -9.44 9.18 -28.31
N GLU A 78 -9.41 8.56 -29.48
CA GLU A 78 -10.42 7.58 -29.90
C GLU A 78 -10.43 6.36 -28.98
N GLU A 79 -9.25 5.81 -28.65
CA GLU A 79 -9.16 4.70 -27.70
C GLU A 79 -9.63 5.11 -26.30
N TYR A 80 -9.18 6.26 -25.80
CA TYR A 80 -9.64 6.77 -24.51
C TYR A 80 -11.17 6.82 -24.45
N ARG A 81 -11.84 7.39 -25.48
CA ARG A 81 -13.31 7.43 -25.54
C ARG A 81 -13.93 6.04 -25.58
N LYS A 82 -13.39 5.13 -26.38
CA LYS A 82 -13.85 3.73 -26.44
C LYS A 82 -13.81 3.06 -25.07
N ILE A 83 -12.72 3.23 -24.32
CA ILE A 83 -12.56 2.66 -22.97
C ILE A 83 -13.47 3.38 -21.96
N LYS A 84 -13.58 4.71 -22.03
CA LYS A 84 -14.45 5.50 -21.14
C LYS A 84 -15.91 5.04 -21.21
N PHE A 85 -16.39 4.76 -22.40
CA PHE A 85 -17.80 4.36 -22.65
C PHE A 85 -18.00 2.85 -22.78
N SER A 86 -17.03 2.02 -22.37
CA SER A 86 -17.11 0.57 -22.53
C SER A 86 -18.10 -0.12 -21.58
N GLY A 87 -18.45 0.54 -20.46
CA GLY A 87 -19.25 -0.06 -19.38
C GLY A 87 -18.52 -1.18 -18.61
N THR A 88 -17.20 -1.32 -18.77
CA THR A 88 -16.44 -2.45 -18.19
C THR A 88 -15.87 -2.20 -16.79
N ALA A 89 -16.37 -1.21 -16.05
CA ALA A 89 -15.83 -0.83 -14.72
C ALA A 89 -15.73 -2.03 -13.75
N ASN A 90 -16.76 -2.88 -13.74
CA ASN A 90 -16.86 -4.08 -12.89
C ASN A 90 -16.52 -5.39 -13.63
N ALA A 91 -16.02 -5.32 -14.85
CA ALA A 91 -15.65 -6.50 -15.63
C ALA A 91 -14.30 -7.09 -15.15
N PRO A 92 -14.07 -8.39 -15.32
CA PRO A 92 -12.74 -8.99 -15.11
C PRO A 92 -11.68 -8.33 -15.99
N ILE A 93 -10.44 -8.22 -15.49
CA ILE A 93 -9.35 -7.52 -16.18
C ILE A 93 -9.09 -8.04 -17.61
N GLY A 94 -9.23 -9.35 -17.85
CA GLY A 94 -9.10 -9.94 -19.19
C GLY A 94 -10.10 -9.37 -20.20
N GLN A 95 -11.33 -9.06 -19.77
CA GLN A 95 -12.32 -8.41 -20.64
C GLN A 95 -11.95 -6.94 -20.91
N LYS A 96 -11.44 -6.23 -19.91
CA LYS A 96 -10.95 -4.85 -20.09
C LYS A 96 -9.79 -4.81 -21.09
N ARG A 97 -8.81 -5.71 -20.94
CA ARG A 97 -7.63 -5.83 -21.83
C ARG A 97 -7.99 -6.17 -23.28
N ALA A 98 -9.04 -6.95 -23.49
CA ALA A 98 -9.50 -7.35 -24.81
C ALA A 98 -10.11 -6.20 -25.63
N LEU A 99 -10.60 -5.14 -24.97
CA LEU A 99 -11.15 -3.96 -25.65
C LEU A 99 -10.07 -2.99 -26.11
N ALA A 100 -8.99 -2.88 -25.35
CA ALA A 100 -7.88 -2.00 -25.69
C ALA A 100 -7.12 -2.53 -26.91
N ARG A 101 -6.51 -1.61 -27.66
CA ARG A 101 -5.76 -1.85 -28.89
C ARG A 101 -4.33 -1.33 -28.73
N LEU A 102 -4.19 -0.10 -28.24
CA LEU A 102 -2.92 0.50 -27.92
C LEU A 102 -2.37 -0.08 -26.61
N VAL A 103 -1.05 -0.15 -26.57
CA VAL A 103 -0.24 -0.54 -25.43
C VAL A 103 0.84 0.48 -25.19
N VAL A 104 1.21 0.67 -23.92
CA VAL A 104 2.33 1.51 -23.48
C VAL A 104 3.50 0.61 -23.06
N SER A 105 4.75 1.06 -23.25
CA SER A 105 5.93 0.29 -22.85
C SER A 105 6.14 0.30 -21.33
N ASP A 106 6.93 -0.66 -20.84
CA ASP A 106 7.36 -0.65 -19.44
C ASP A 106 8.11 0.63 -19.06
N GLY A 107 8.98 1.13 -19.96
CA GLY A 107 9.73 2.36 -19.71
C GLY A 107 8.83 3.58 -19.55
N SER A 108 7.76 3.68 -20.34
CA SER A 108 6.77 4.76 -20.20
C SER A 108 5.90 4.60 -18.95
N VAL A 109 5.54 3.38 -18.55
CA VAL A 109 4.86 3.13 -17.27
C VAL A 109 5.74 3.54 -16.09
N ASP A 110 7.02 3.15 -16.10
CA ASP A 110 7.96 3.48 -15.01
C ASP A 110 8.22 4.98 -14.93
N ALA A 111 8.34 5.66 -16.08
CA ALA A 111 8.47 7.11 -16.14
C ALA A 111 7.21 7.83 -15.66
N LEU A 112 6.02 7.32 -15.98
CA LEU A 112 4.74 7.85 -15.50
C LEU A 112 4.63 7.72 -13.98
N VAL A 113 4.96 6.55 -13.43
CA VAL A 113 4.96 6.33 -11.99
C VAL A 113 5.93 7.27 -11.29
N THR A 114 7.17 7.35 -11.80
CA THR A 114 8.22 8.23 -11.24
C THR A 114 7.77 9.69 -11.20
N ARG A 115 7.24 10.21 -12.32
CA ARG A 115 6.74 11.59 -12.41
C ARG A 115 5.62 11.85 -11.40
N LYS A 116 4.67 10.91 -11.28
CA LYS A 116 3.56 11.03 -10.35
C LYS A 116 4.01 11.05 -8.89
N LEU A 117 5.02 10.24 -8.55
CA LEU A 117 5.63 10.26 -7.22
C LEU A 117 6.35 11.59 -6.94
N ASP A 118 7.04 12.16 -7.93
CA ASP A 118 7.67 13.47 -7.79
C ASP A 118 6.63 14.57 -7.51
N ASP A 119 5.49 14.54 -8.21
CA ASP A 119 4.39 15.48 -8.00
C ASP A 119 3.74 15.31 -6.61
N PHE A 120 3.54 14.05 -6.17
CA PHE A 120 3.03 13.75 -4.84
C PHE A 120 4.00 14.18 -3.75
N GLU A 121 5.28 13.88 -3.90
CA GLU A 121 6.32 14.33 -2.98
C GLU A 121 6.31 15.85 -2.86
N ALA A 122 6.34 16.58 -3.99
CA ALA A 122 6.34 18.05 -3.99
C ALA A 122 5.11 18.61 -3.25
N SER A 123 3.93 18.02 -3.50
CA SER A 123 2.68 18.40 -2.85
C SER A 123 2.70 18.12 -1.35
N LEU A 124 3.15 16.94 -0.95
CA LEU A 124 3.21 16.50 0.45
C LEU A 124 4.22 17.33 1.25
N ARG A 125 5.42 17.60 0.70
CA ARG A 125 6.45 18.44 1.33
C ARG A 125 5.96 19.87 1.60
N GLY A 126 5.06 20.37 0.77
CA GLY A 126 4.42 21.68 0.97
C GLY A 126 3.39 21.73 2.09
N ARG A 127 2.96 20.58 2.65
CA ARG A 127 1.94 20.50 3.70
C ARG A 127 2.60 20.61 5.09
N PRO A 128 2.13 21.51 5.99
CA PRO A 128 2.73 21.68 7.32
C PRO A 128 2.88 20.40 8.16
N PRO A 129 1.92 19.43 8.14
CA PRO A 129 2.08 18.16 8.85
C PRO A 129 3.30 17.33 8.43
N PHE A 130 3.82 17.53 7.22
CA PHE A 130 4.89 16.73 6.63
C PHE A 130 6.16 17.57 6.38
N ALA A 131 6.31 18.70 7.06
CA ALA A 131 7.47 19.59 6.88
C ALA A 131 8.83 18.91 7.15
N GLY A 132 8.84 17.83 7.95
CA GLY A 132 10.03 17.02 8.24
C GLY A 132 10.33 15.91 7.22
N TYR A 133 9.56 15.79 6.13
CA TYR A 133 9.60 14.65 5.19
C TYR A 133 11.01 14.26 4.72
N ASP A 134 11.87 15.24 4.44
CA ASP A 134 13.24 14.98 3.95
C ASP A 134 14.09 14.21 4.97
N GLY A 135 13.80 14.35 6.26
CA GLY A 135 14.47 13.65 7.37
C GLY A 135 13.77 12.35 7.79
N TRP A 136 12.68 11.95 7.14
CA TRP A 136 11.96 10.73 7.49
C TRP A 136 12.75 9.47 7.07
N PRO A 137 12.69 8.37 7.84
CA PRO A 137 13.13 7.06 7.38
C PRO A 137 12.44 6.63 6.09
N ALA A 138 13.16 5.91 5.22
CA ALA A 138 12.66 5.41 3.95
C ALA A 138 11.33 4.63 4.07
N PRO A 139 11.10 3.77 5.08
CA PRO A 139 9.78 3.16 5.28
C PRO A 139 8.66 4.19 5.47
N GLY A 140 8.90 5.25 6.24
CA GLY A 140 7.91 6.31 6.49
C GLY A 140 7.61 7.13 5.23
N GLN A 141 8.62 7.42 4.41
CA GLN A 141 8.43 8.07 3.11
C GLN A 141 7.62 7.19 2.15
N LEU A 142 7.92 5.88 2.08
CA LEU A 142 7.18 4.94 1.26
C LEU A 142 5.72 4.82 1.72
N GLY A 143 5.45 4.74 3.02
CA GLY A 143 4.10 4.68 3.57
C GLY A 143 3.29 5.94 3.23
N LEU A 144 3.89 7.13 3.34
CA LEU A 144 3.20 8.38 2.99
C LEU A 144 2.89 8.46 1.48
N LEU A 145 3.84 8.07 0.64
CA LEU A 145 3.64 8.05 -0.82
C LEU A 145 2.60 6.99 -1.22
N SER A 146 2.56 5.84 -0.53
CA SER A 146 1.52 4.81 -0.70
C SER A 146 0.13 5.35 -0.39
N MET A 147 -0.03 6.09 0.72
CA MET A 147 -1.29 6.76 1.05
C MET A 147 -1.71 7.78 -0.02
N ALA A 148 -0.77 8.60 -0.48
CA ALA A 148 -1.02 9.55 -1.55
C ALA A 148 -1.35 8.87 -2.89
N TRP A 149 -0.79 7.68 -3.15
CA TRP A 149 -1.12 6.89 -4.34
C TRP A 149 -2.58 6.48 -4.38
N ALA A 150 -3.10 5.98 -3.26
CA ALA A 150 -4.47 5.49 -3.18
C ALA A 150 -5.52 6.60 -3.10
N MET A 151 -5.18 7.76 -2.53
CA MET A 151 -6.15 8.80 -2.15
C MET A 151 -5.86 10.18 -2.72
N GLY A 152 -4.75 10.34 -3.45
CA GLY A 152 -4.21 11.65 -3.84
C GLY A 152 -3.42 12.33 -2.70
N PRO A 153 -2.54 13.29 -3.03
CA PRO A 153 -1.59 13.87 -2.08
C PRO A 153 -2.23 14.91 -1.14
N MET A 154 -3.55 15.14 -1.25
CA MET A 154 -4.33 16.08 -0.44
C MET A 154 -5.31 15.37 0.52
N PHE A 155 -5.13 14.07 0.78
CA PHE A 155 -5.91 13.32 1.76
C PHE A 155 -5.95 14.02 3.13
N ARG A 156 -7.02 13.79 3.91
CA ARG A 156 -7.21 14.40 5.24
C ARG A 156 -7.43 13.35 6.31
N PHE A 157 -6.44 13.18 7.18
CA PHE A 157 -6.43 12.24 8.29
C PHE A 157 -5.90 12.98 9.51
N PRO A 158 -6.74 13.74 10.24
CA PRO A 158 -6.26 14.74 11.20
C PRO A 158 -5.35 14.19 12.31
N HIS A 159 -5.63 12.98 12.82
CA HIS A 159 -4.78 12.34 13.83
C HIS A 159 -3.44 11.86 13.24
N PHE A 160 -3.46 11.27 12.05
CA PHE A 160 -2.23 10.92 11.31
C PHE A 160 -1.40 12.17 11.01
N GLU A 161 -2.02 13.26 10.55
CA GLU A 161 -1.35 14.54 10.26
C GLU A 161 -0.74 15.15 11.54
N ALA A 162 -1.45 15.09 12.68
CA ALA A 162 -0.92 15.55 13.95
C ALA A 162 0.26 14.69 14.43
N ALA A 163 0.16 13.37 14.29
CA ALA A 163 1.22 12.42 14.62
C ALA A 163 2.47 12.64 13.74
N ALA A 164 2.27 12.83 12.44
CA ALA A 164 3.34 13.13 11.48
C ALA A 164 4.10 14.42 11.83
N ALA A 165 3.39 15.46 12.27
CA ALA A 165 4.02 16.70 12.71
C ALA A 165 4.89 16.51 13.97
N GLY A 166 4.55 15.52 14.81
CA GLY A 166 5.29 15.16 16.02
C GLY A 166 6.34 14.07 15.84
N GLY A 167 6.44 13.44 14.67
CA GLY A 167 7.27 12.25 14.46
C GLY A 167 6.78 11.01 15.23
N ASP A 168 5.49 10.94 15.54
CA ASP A 168 4.87 9.81 16.24
C ASP A 168 4.49 8.70 15.25
N TRP A 169 5.46 7.85 14.96
CA TRP A 169 5.35 6.78 13.98
C TRP A 169 4.33 5.71 14.34
N LEU A 170 4.16 5.39 15.62
CA LEU A 170 3.21 4.36 16.05
C LEU A 170 1.76 4.84 15.93
N THR A 171 1.50 6.12 16.25
CA THR A 171 0.19 6.72 15.96
C THR A 171 -0.05 6.84 14.46
N MET A 172 0.97 7.19 13.67
CA MET A 172 0.84 7.16 12.20
C MET A 172 0.49 5.76 11.67
N ALA A 173 1.13 4.70 12.18
CA ALA A 173 0.82 3.32 11.81
C ALA A 173 -0.63 2.92 12.12
N ARG A 174 -1.18 3.45 13.23
CA ARG A 174 -2.57 3.21 13.64
C ARG A 174 -3.56 4.00 12.79
N GLU A 175 -3.26 5.27 12.54
CA GLU A 175 -4.18 6.23 11.93
C GLU A 175 -4.08 6.27 10.40
N CYS A 176 -3.16 5.53 9.75
CA CYS A 176 -3.05 5.48 8.30
C CYS A 176 -4.16 4.64 7.61
N ARG A 177 -5.04 3.99 8.38
CA ARG A 177 -6.02 3.03 7.86
C ARG A 177 -7.10 3.71 7.02
N MET A 178 -7.12 3.39 5.72
CA MET A 178 -8.16 3.80 4.78
C MET A 178 -9.45 3.00 4.99
N THR A 179 -10.59 3.57 4.62
CA THR A 179 -11.88 2.87 4.71
C THR A 179 -11.92 1.64 3.79
N GLU A 180 -12.22 0.50 4.38
CA GLU A 180 -12.39 -0.79 3.68
C GLU A 180 -13.84 -1.00 3.23
N ALA A 181 -14.76 -0.14 3.70
CA ALA A 181 -16.19 -0.22 3.37
C ALA A 181 -16.40 -0.01 1.86
N GLY A 182 -16.92 -1.04 1.19
CA GLY A 182 -17.13 -1.02 -0.26
C GLY A 182 -15.85 -1.16 -1.08
N ASN A 183 -14.67 -1.30 -0.45
CA ASN A 183 -13.39 -1.48 -1.13
C ASN A 183 -12.45 -2.41 -0.34
N PRO A 184 -12.75 -3.72 -0.26
CA PRO A 184 -11.88 -4.67 0.45
C PRO A 184 -10.49 -4.81 -0.18
N GLY A 185 -10.29 -4.35 -1.42
CA GLY A 185 -8.99 -4.33 -2.10
C GLY A 185 -7.95 -3.42 -1.42
N VAL A 186 -8.36 -2.51 -0.53
CA VAL A 186 -7.43 -1.65 0.22
C VAL A 186 -6.85 -2.33 1.46
N ILE A 187 -7.41 -3.46 1.92
CA ILE A 187 -6.95 -4.15 3.13
C ILE A 187 -5.44 -4.47 3.08
N PRO A 188 -4.89 -5.06 2.00
CA PRO A 188 -3.45 -5.32 1.92
C PRO A 188 -2.60 -4.05 1.96
N ARG A 189 -3.10 -2.92 1.43
CA ARG A 189 -2.42 -1.62 1.50
C ARG A 189 -2.40 -1.09 2.93
N ASN A 190 -3.54 -1.10 3.63
CA ASN A 190 -3.63 -0.72 5.05
C ASN A 190 -2.64 -1.49 5.92
N VAL A 191 -2.53 -2.80 5.72
CA VAL A 191 -1.59 -3.66 6.46
C VAL A 191 -0.13 -3.27 6.18
N ARG A 192 0.21 -3.03 4.91
CA ARG A 192 1.58 -2.64 4.51
C ARG A 192 1.93 -1.23 4.98
N ASP A 193 1.02 -0.28 4.89
CA ASP A 193 1.24 1.10 5.34
C ASP A 193 1.47 1.14 6.85
N GLY A 194 0.64 0.41 7.63
CA GLY A 194 0.85 0.23 9.06
C GLY A 194 2.24 -0.33 9.38
N LEU A 195 2.65 -1.39 8.67
CA LEU A 195 3.99 -1.96 8.82
C LEU A 195 5.09 -0.94 8.51
N LEU A 196 4.97 -0.19 7.42
CA LEU A 196 5.97 0.79 7.02
C LEU A 196 6.16 1.90 8.05
N PHE A 197 5.07 2.41 8.65
CA PHE A 197 5.16 3.40 9.72
C PHE A 197 5.72 2.78 11.01
N THR A 198 5.35 1.55 11.38
CA THR A 198 6.00 0.85 12.50
C THR A 198 7.51 0.70 12.28
N LEU A 199 7.93 0.31 11.07
CA LEU A 199 9.35 0.18 10.72
C LEU A 199 10.08 1.53 10.71
N ALA A 200 9.42 2.62 10.35
CA ALA A 200 9.98 3.97 10.47
C ALA A 200 10.26 4.33 11.94
N GLY A 201 9.34 3.96 12.85
CA GLY A 201 9.56 4.06 14.30
C GLY A 201 10.77 3.26 14.75
N TRP A 202 10.86 1.99 14.33
CA TRP A 202 12.00 1.13 14.68
C TRP A 202 13.34 1.66 14.16
N VAL A 203 13.39 2.16 12.93
CA VAL A 203 14.60 2.77 12.34
C VAL A 203 15.01 4.03 13.11
N THR A 204 14.04 4.83 13.55
CA THR A 204 14.28 6.02 14.36
C THR A 204 14.86 5.64 15.74
N ASP A 205 14.24 4.68 16.42
CA ASP A 205 14.62 4.27 17.79
C ASP A 205 15.99 3.60 17.85
N ARG A 206 16.32 2.72 16.90
CA ARG A 206 17.60 2.01 16.90
C ARG A 206 18.79 2.92 16.56
N GLY A 207 18.53 4.04 15.89
CA GLY A 207 19.54 4.87 15.23
C GLY A 207 20.19 4.15 14.04
N GLY A 208 20.31 4.82 12.91
CA GLY A 208 20.93 4.21 11.72
C GLY A 208 20.73 5.01 10.45
N ASP A 209 21.04 4.37 9.32
CA ASP A 209 20.80 4.95 8.01
C ASP A 209 19.28 5.04 7.74
N ILE A 210 18.76 6.26 7.71
CA ILE A 210 17.36 6.56 7.42
C ILE A 210 17.04 6.40 5.93
N THR A 211 18.05 6.33 5.06
CA THR A 211 17.88 6.24 3.62
C THR A 211 17.67 4.80 3.14
N ASP A 212 18.01 3.80 3.96
CA ASP A 212 17.84 2.39 3.61
C ASP A 212 16.39 1.92 3.81
N LEU A 213 15.85 1.23 2.82
CA LEU A 213 14.54 0.61 2.90
C LEU A 213 14.70 -0.79 3.49
N VAL A 214 14.58 -0.88 4.83
CA VAL A 214 14.72 -2.14 5.58
C VAL A 214 13.71 -3.23 5.17
N TYR A 215 12.60 -2.83 4.55
CA TYR A 215 11.58 -3.68 3.97
C TYR A 215 11.90 -3.95 2.50
N ASP A 216 11.97 -5.21 2.07
CA ASP A 216 12.22 -5.54 0.65
C ASP A 216 10.89 -5.59 -0.13
N PRO A 217 10.56 -4.59 -0.96
CA PRO A 217 9.27 -4.53 -1.66
C PRO A 217 9.12 -5.58 -2.75
N ALA A 218 10.22 -6.18 -3.24
CA ALA A 218 10.16 -7.27 -4.21
C ALA A 218 9.81 -8.61 -3.56
N ARG A 219 9.91 -8.71 -2.22
CA ARG A 219 9.53 -9.92 -1.48
C ARG A 219 8.07 -9.87 -1.04
N PRO A 220 7.34 -11.00 -1.13
CA PRO A 220 6.02 -11.12 -0.52
C PRO A 220 6.04 -10.70 0.96
N LEU A 221 4.94 -10.09 1.43
CA LEU A 221 4.83 -9.57 2.80
C LEU A 221 5.15 -10.60 3.88
N ASN A 222 4.61 -11.81 3.76
CA ASN A 222 4.90 -12.91 4.68
C ASN A 222 6.37 -13.36 4.65
N ALA A 223 7.03 -13.30 3.50
CA ALA A 223 8.45 -13.62 3.36
C ALA A 223 9.34 -12.55 4.00
N ASN A 224 8.94 -11.27 3.94
CA ASN A 224 9.60 -10.20 4.70
C ASN A 224 9.54 -10.49 6.21
N LEU A 225 8.37 -10.83 6.73
CA LEU A 225 8.18 -11.09 8.16
C LEU A 225 8.91 -12.35 8.66
N ARG A 226 9.01 -13.38 7.82
CA ARG A 226 9.78 -14.60 8.12
C ARG A 226 11.29 -14.47 7.91
N SER A 227 11.76 -13.35 7.38
CA SER A 227 13.19 -13.18 7.06
C SER A 227 14.09 -13.10 8.29
N GLY A 228 13.53 -12.73 9.46
CA GLY A 228 14.29 -12.41 10.66
C GLY A 228 15.09 -11.09 10.58
N ALA A 229 14.99 -10.35 9.47
CA ALA A 229 15.68 -9.07 9.28
C ALA A 229 14.91 -7.89 9.88
N LEU A 230 13.59 -8.05 10.07
CA LEU A 230 12.69 -7.07 10.64
C LEU A 230 12.32 -7.47 12.07
N PRO A 231 12.08 -6.51 12.97
CA PRO A 231 11.47 -6.82 14.24
C PRO A 231 10.02 -7.30 14.03
N VAL A 232 9.54 -8.18 14.91
CA VAL A 232 8.10 -8.51 14.98
C VAL A 232 7.31 -7.28 15.46
N PRO A 233 6.40 -6.69 14.65
CA PRO A 233 5.70 -5.44 14.96
C PRO A 233 4.42 -5.68 15.78
N LEU A 234 4.53 -5.75 17.10
CA LEU A 234 3.43 -6.22 17.95
C LEU A 234 2.23 -5.25 18.02
N ASN A 235 2.37 -4.00 17.56
CA ASN A 235 1.29 -3.03 17.41
C ASN A 235 0.37 -3.31 16.21
N LEU A 236 0.68 -4.35 15.43
CA LEU A 236 -0.10 -4.74 14.26
C LEU A 236 -0.54 -6.19 14.38
N LEU A 237 -1.74 -6.48 13.87
CA LEU A 237 -2.24 -7.85 13.85
C LEU A 237 -1.32 -8.79 13.05
N ILE A 238 -0.66 -8.29 12.01
CA ILE A 238 0.31 -9.09 11.25
C ILE A 238 1.56 -9.44 12.07
N GLY A 239 1.97 -8.59 13.01
CA GLY A 239 3.03 -8.91 13.95
C GLY A 239 2.58 -9.90 15.03
N VAL A 240 1.34 -9.82 15.49
CA VAL A 240 0.74 -10.86 16.35
C VAL A 240 0.72 -12.21 15.63
N GLN A 241 0.28 -12.26 14.36
CA GLN A 241 0.34 -13.48 13.55
C GLN A 241 1.79 -14.01 13.45
N THR A 242 2.76 -13.13 13.21
CA THR A 242 4.19 -13.49 13.12
C THR A 242 4.71 -14.04 14.44
N ALA A 243 4.33 -13.44 15.56
CA ALA A 243 4.68 -13.90 16.90
C ALA A 243 4.10 -15.29 17.18
N LEU A 244 2.82 -15.50 16.88
CA LEU A 244 2.14 -16.79 17.03
C LEU A 244 2.86 -17.88 16.22
N GLU A 245 3.13 -17.62 14.94
CA GLU A 245 3.86 -18.56 14.06
C GLU A 245 5.25 -18.88 14.63
N THR A 246 5.99 -17.85 15.05
CA THR A 246 7.31 -18.00 15.66
C THR A 246 7.28 -18.83 16.94
N LEU A 247 6.19 -18.76 17.71
CA LEU A 247 6.02 -19.50 18.95
C LEU A 247 5.49 -20.94 18.74
N GLY A 248 5.19 -21.32 17.49
CA GLY A 248 4.76 -22.67 17.11
C GLY A 248 3.25 -22.82 16.99
N MET A 249 2.50 -21.72 16.87
CA MET A 249 1.06 -21.70 16.67
C MET A 249 0.76 -21.21 15.25
N ASP A 250 -0.01 -21.96 14.47
CA ASP A 250 -0.24 -21.64 13.05
C ASP A 250 -1.43 -20.68 12.87
N PRO A 251 -1.21 -19.39 12.52
CA PRO A 251 -2.30 -18.46 12.22
C PRO A 251 -2.95 -18.70 10.84
N HIS A 252 -2.46 -19.68 10.07
CA HIS A 252 -2.82 -19.98 8.68
C HIS A 252 -2.53 -18.86 7.68
N GLY A 253 -1.50 -18.04 7.95
CA GLY A 253 -1.09 -16.93 7.09
C GLY A 253 -0.59 -15.72 7.87
N LEU A 254 0.24 -14.90 7.21
CA LEU A 254 0.69 -13.61 7.71
C LEU A 254 0.18 -12.54 6.74
N ASP A 255 -1.07 -12.12 6.93
CA ASP A 255 -1.81 -11.22 6.04
C ASP A 255 -2.39 -9.99 6.76
N GLY A 256 -2.28 -9.94 8.09
CA GLY A 256 -2.83 -8.86 8.91
C GLY A 256 -4.35 -8.91 9.08
N VAL A 257 -5.00 -10.03 8.73
CA VAL A 257 -6.46 -10.21 8.82
C VAL A 257 -6.81 -11.20 9.93
N ALA A 258 -7.81 -10.87 10.75
CA ALA A 258 -8.28 -11.73 11.83
C ALA A 258 -9.15 -12.90 11.32
N GLY A 259 -8.56 -13.81 10.55
CA GLY A 259 -9.25 -15.01 10.05
C GLY A 259 -9.45 -16.09 11.13
N PRO A 260 -10.20 -17.17 10.82
CA PRO A 260 -10.40 -18.30 11.74
C PRO A 260 -9.08 -18.90 12.25
N GLY A 261 -8.06 -19.01 11.39
CA GLY A 261 -6.73 -19.51 11.78
C GLY A 261 -6.04 -18.60 12.80
N THR A 262 -6.05 -17.28 12.57
CA THR A 262 -5.49 -16.31 13.51
C THR A 262 -6.19 -16.36 14.87
N ARG A 263 -7.53 -16.42 14.90
CA ARG A 263 -8.29 -16.54 16.15
C ARG A 263 -8.03 -17.87 16.87
N GLY A 264 -7.92 -18.97 16.13
CA GLY A 264 -7.55 -20.28 16.67
C GLY A 264 -6.15 -20.28 17.29
N ALA A 265 -5.17 -19.71 16.61
CA ALA A 265 -3.80 -19.58 17.12
C ALA A 265 -3.75 -18.67 18.36
N LEU A 266 -4.45 -17.54 18.33
CA LEU A 266 -4.51 -16.59 19.45
C LEU A 266 -5.14 -17.22 20.70
N THR A 267 -6.29 -17.90 20.55
CA THR A 267 -6.95 -18.59 21.67
C THR A 267 -6.12 -19.76 22.20
N THR A 268 -5.40 -20.48 21.32
CA THR A 268 -4.42 -21.50 21.73
C THR A 268 -3.30 -20.90 22.57
N PHE A 269 -2.74 -19.77 22.13
CA PHE A 269 -1.72 -19.04 22.89
C PHE A 269 -2.21 -18.60 24.25
N GLN A 270 -3.37 -17.94 24.28
CA GLN A 270 -3.96 -17.41 25.50
C GLN A 270 -4.27 -18.54 26.50
N GLY A 271 -4.86 -19.65 26.03
CA GLY A 271 -5.14 -20.82 26.86
C GLY A 271 -3.87 -21.45 27.46
N ALA A 272 -2.81 -21.57 26.65
CA ALA A 272 -1.52 -22.09 27.12
C ALA A 272 -0.84 -21.19 28.18
N ASN A 273 -1.18 -19.90 28.21
CA ASN A 273 -0.63 -18.91 29.15
C ASN A 273 -1.60 -18.51 30.27
N GLY A 274 -2.79 -19.10 30.34
CA GLY A 274 -3.81 -18.74 31.35
C GLY A 274 -4.38 -17.32 31.20
N LEU A 275 -4.39 -16.79 29.97
CA LEU A 275 -4.86 -15.44 29.65
C LEU A 275 -6.33 -15.41 29.22
N THR A 276 -6.91 -14.21 29.15
CA THR A 276 -8.24 -13.97 28.61
C THR A 276 -8.32 -14.43 27.16
N LEU A 277 -9.24 -15.35 26.86
CA LEU A 277 -9.45 -15.83 25.49
C LEU A 277 -10.22 -14.80 24.66
N THR A 278 -9.76 -14.54 23.43
CA THR A 278 -10.43 -13.62 22.49
C THR A 278 -10.84 -14.32 21.19
N PRO A 279 -11.82 -15.24 21.23
CA PRO A 279 -12.26 -16.01 20.07
C PRO A 279 -12.99 -15.18 19.00
N ALA A 280 -13.32 -13.92 19.30
CA ALA A 280 -14.03 -13.01 18.41
C ALA A 280 -13.17 -11.82 17.93
N ALA A 281 -11.85 -11.83 18.17
CA ALA A 281 -10.98 -10.73 17.77
C ALA A 281 -11.13 -10.40 16.27
N GLY A 282 -11.41 -9.14 15.95
CA GLY A 282 -11.57 -8.60 14.60
C GLY A 282 -10.34 -7.82 14.13
N GLY A 283 -9.52 -7.31 15.05
CA GLY A 283 -8.30 -6.57 14.77
C GLY A 283 -7.32 -6.56 15.95
N ILE A 284 -6.26 -5.77 15.83
CA ILE A 284 -5.27 -5.60 16.90
C ILE A 284 -5.89 -5.01 18.18
N ASP A 285 -6.87 -4.11 18.04
CA ASP A 285 -7.56 -3.48 19.17
C ASP A 285 -8.37 -4.46 20.03
N ASP A 286 -8.68 -5.65 19.50
CA ASP A 286 -9.36 -6.71 20.24
C ASP A 286 -8.38 -7.66 20.95
N VAL A 287 -7.08 -7.50 20.76
CA VAL A 287 -6.05 -8.32 21.40
C VAL A 287 -5.68 -7.67 22.75
N PRO A 288 -5.89 -8.36 23.90
CA PRO A 288 -5.64 -7.76 25.21
C PRO A 288 -4.16 -7.44 25.42
N GLU A 289 -3.88 -6.37 26.18
CA GLU A 289 -2.52 -5.92 26.48
C GLU A 289 -1.70 -7.02 27.18
N GLU A 290 -2.32 -7.81 28.06
CA GLU A 290 -1.67 -8.96 28.69
C GLU A 290 -1.25 -10.05 27.69
N THR A 291 -1.99 -10.18 26.58
CA THR A 291 -1.65 -11.10 25.49
C THR A 291 -0.44 -10.59 24.71
N ILE A 292 -0.42 -9.30 24.38
CA ILE A 292 0.74 -8.67 23.73
C ILE A 292 1.99 -8.76 24.60
N ALA A 293 1.87 -8.47 25.90
CA ALA A 293 2.97 -8.57 26.86
C ALA A 293 3.51 -10.02 26.98
N ALA A 294 2.63 -11.02 26.98
CA ALA A 294 3.05 -12.42 27.01
C ALA A 294 3.74 -12.85 25.71
N LEU A 295 3.24 -12.42 24.54
CA LEU A 295 3.90 -12.66 23.25
C LEU A 295 5.31 -12.03 23.26
N ALA A 296 5.42 -10.76 23.68
CA ALA A 296 6.67 -10.04 23.80
C ALA A 296 7.68 -10.78 24.68
N ALA A 297 7.27 -11.20 25.88
CA ALA A 297 8.15 -11.91 26.81
C ALA A 297 8.66 -13.25 26.26
N GLN A 298 7.81 -14.01 25.54
CA GLN A 298 8.22 -15.28 24.93
C GLN A 298 9.14 -15.09 23.71
N LEU A 299 8.94 -14.02 22.92
CA LEU A 299 9.85 -13.65 21.83
C LEU A 299 11.22 -13.24 22.39
N ASP A 300 11.24 -12.42 23.44
CA ASP A 300 12.48 -12.00 24.12
C ASP A 300 13.24 -13.22 24.67
N ALA A 301 12.53 -14.18 25.27
CA ALA A 301 13.12 -15.42 25.77
C ALA A 301 13.74 -16.31 24.66
N ARG A 302 13.31 -16.14 23.41
CA ARG A 302 13.87 -16.81 22.22
C ARG A 302 14.90 -15.95 21.48
N GLY A 303 15.20 -14.75 21.96
CA GLY A 303 16.12 -13.82 21.29
C GLY A 303 15.58 -13.27 19.96
N VAL A 304 14.26 -13.27 19.77
CA VAL A 304 13.61 -12.75 18.56
C VAL A 304 13.41 -11.25 18.72
N ALA A 305 13.95 -10.47 17.79
CA ALA A 305 13.77 -9.02 17.79
C ALA A 305 12.28 -8.67 17.58
N ARG A 306 11.77 -7.73 18.39
CA ARG A 306 10.42 -7.20 18.31
C ARG A 306 10.43 -5.69 18.41
N PHE A 307 9.35 -5.07 17.95
CA PHE A 307 9.09 -3.66 18.13
C PHE A 307 7.64 -3.49 18.61
N PRO A 308 7.39 -2.53 19.52
CA PRO A 308 6.05 -2.28 20.03
C PRO A 308 5.02 -2.13 18.94
#